data_AF-A0A929AWR9-F1
#
_entry.id   AF-A0A929AWR9-F1
#
_cell.length_a   1.000
_cell.length_b   1.000
_cell.length_c   1.000
_cell.angle_alpha   90.00
_cell.angle_beta   90.00
_cell.angle_gamma   90.00
#
_symmetry.space_group_name_H-M   'P 1'
#
loop_
_entity.id
_entity.type
_entity.pdbx_description
1 polymer ?
#
loop_
_entity_poly.entity_id
_entity_poly.type
_entity_poly.pdbx_seq_one_letter_code
_entity_poly.pdbx_strand_id
1 'polypeptide(L)'
;AGETVFAAARFSNSSFVLQEPTWVYYGEAFVAALPAPTTRFTYGLDFDLPAIGNQWYSWTPLQESFAEAIAPARTFGLAHQIEHLRDRGLIKGGSLENALVCDEQGWLNPPLRFSNEPVRHKLLDLVGDLSLLGTFPVAHFLAYKASHYLHIQLARALAQQVGACSVSSQSSAVSGT
;
A
#
# COMPACT_ATOMS: atom_id res chain seq x y z
N ALA A 1 -27.40 -18.97 0.39
CA ALA A 1 -27.40 -18.17 -0.84
C ALA A 1 -26.70 -16.85 -0.53
N GLY A 2 -25.43 -16.74 -0.95
CA GLY A 2 -24.53 -15.65 -0.61
C GLY A 2 -23.07 -16.09 -0.72
N GLU A 3 -22.79 -17.03 -1.62
CA GLU A 3 -21.44 -17.44 -1.97
C GLU A 3 -20.93 -16.46 -3.03
N THR A 4 -19.69 -15.98 -2.82
CA THR A 4 -18.76 -15.60 -3.90
C THR A 4 -19.06 -14.31 -4.68
N VAL A 5 -18.77 -13.15 -4.08
CA VAL A 5 -18.58 -11.89 -4.85
C VAL A 5 -17.20 -11.27 -4.65
N PHE A 6 -16.40 -11.73 -3.68
CA PHE A 6 -14.94 -11.59 -3.70
C PHE A 6 -14.33 -12.86 -4.29
N ALA A 7 -14.67 -13.15 -5.55
CA ALA A 7 -13.78 -13.94 -6.37
C ALA A 7 -12.41 -13.26 -6.28
N ALA A 8 -11.39 -14.03 -5.89
CA ALA A 8 -10.00 -13.65 -6.04
C ALA A 8 -9.88 -12.77 -7.28
N ALA A 9 -9.47 -11.51 -7.10
CA ALA A 9 -9.00 -10.70 -8.21
C ALA A 9 -8.20 -11.66 -9.07
N ARG A 10 -8.64 -11.89 -10.32
CA ARG A 10 -8.03 -12.89 -11.19
C ARG A 10 -6.61 -12.42 -11.45
N PHE A 11 -5.70 -12.77 -10.54
CA PHE A 11 -4.28 -12.70 -10.72
C PHE A 11 -4.05 -13.61 -11.93
N SER A 12 -3.71 -13.00 -13.06
CA SER A 12 -3.19 -13.73 -14.20
C SER A 12 -2.16 -14.75 -13.69
N ASN A 13 -2.16 -15.94 -14.28
CA ASN A 13 -1.41 -17.14 -13.85
C ASN A 13 0.12 -17.01 -13.97
N SER A 14 0.67 -15.80 -13.84
CA SER A 14 2.08 -15.48 -14.02
C SER A 14 2.53 -14.40 -13.04
N SER A 15 2.17 -14.52 -11.76
CA SER A 15 2.89 -13.81 -10.71
C SER A 15 4.33 -14.36 -10.67
N PHE A 16 5.28 -13.55 -11.11
CA PHE A 16 6.70 -13.89 -11.04
C PHE A 16 7.29 -13.41 -9.72
N VAL A 17 8.37 -14.06 -9.28
CA VAL A 17 9.14 -13.62 -8.10
C VAL A 17 10.05 -12.48 -8.52
N LEU A 18 10.05 -11.38 -7.76
CA LEU A 18 10.96 -10.27 -8.00
C LEU A 18 12.41 -10.75 -7.79
N GLN A 19 13.30 -10.47 -8.75
CA GLN A 19 14.69 -10.93 -8.71
C GLN A 19 15.63 -9.93 -8.04
N GLU A 20 15.41 -8.64 -8.27
CA GLU A 20 16.26 -7.56 -7.76
C GLU A 20 15.43 -6.53 -7.00
N PRO A 21 15.96 -5.92 -5.93
CA PRO A 21 15.24 -4.92 -5.17
C PRO A 21 15.01 -3.67 -6.00
N THR A 22 13.83 -3.08 -5.83
CA THR A 22 13.46 -1.79 -6.44
C THR A 22 13.13 -0.81 -5.32
N TRP A 23 13.85 0.30 -5.27
CA TRP A 23 13.71 1.33 -4.24
C TRP A 23 13.28 2.66 -4.85
N VAL A 24 12.43 3.39 -4.15
CA VAL A 24 12.09 4.78 -4.45
C VAL A 24 12.15 5.59 -3.16
N TYR A 25 12.83 6.73 -3.20
CA TYR A 25 13.05 7.61 -2.06
C TYR A 25 12.48 9.01 -2.31
N TYR A 26 12.05 9.67 -1.23
CA TYR A 26 11.73 11.09 -1.20
C TYR A 26 12.01 11.65 0.19
N GLY A 27 13.12 12.38 0.34
CA GLY A 27 13.60 12.81 1.66
C GLY A 27 13.89 11.59 2.54
N GLU A 28 13.30 11.55 3.73
CA GLU A 28 13.39 10.41 4.67
C GLU A 28 12.40 9.28 4.35
N ALA A 29 11.44 9.52 3.46
CA ALA A 29 10.44 8.53 3.10
C ALA A 29 10.97 7.60 2.01
N PHE A 30 10.54 6.34 2.05
CA PHE A 30 10.84 5.38 1.00
C PHE A 30 9.73 4.37 0.80
N VAL A 31 9.72 3.77 -0.38
CA VAL A 31 8.98 2.54 -0.66
C VAL A 31 9.85 1.61 -1.50
N ALA A 32 9.77 0.33 -1.24
CA ALA A 32 10.56 -0.67 -1.91
C ALA A 32 9.76 -1.94 -2.19
N ALA A 33 10.14 -2.64 -3.24
CA ALA A 33 9.81 -4.04 -3.45
C ALA A 33 11.11 -4.84 -3.37
N LEU A 34 11.15 -5.83 -2.48
CA LEU A 34 12.33 -6.66 -2.21
C LEU A 34 12.05 -8.11 -2.63
N PRO A 35 13.02 -8.83 -3.22
CA PRO A 35 12.89 -10.26 -3.47
C PRO A 35 12.47 -11.01 -2.21
N ALA A 36 11.40 -11.81 -2.32
CA ALA A 36 10.89 -12.60 -1.21
C ALA A 36 10.20 -13.87 -1.73
N PRO A 37 10.23 -14.98 -0.96
CA PRO A 37 9.60 -16.24 -1.37
C PRO A 37 8.07 -16.17 -1.37
N THR A 38 7.49 -15.23 -0.62
CA THR A 38 6.05 -14.99 -0.52
C THR A 38 5.78 -13.49 -0.46
N THR A 39 4.58 -13.11 -0.91
CA THR A 39 4.15 -11.71 -0.86
C THR A 39 3.95 -11.28 0.59
N ARG A 40 4.55 -10.15 0.96
CA ARG A 40 4.38 -9.50 2.27
C ARG A 40 4.33 -8.00 2.09
N PHE A 41 3.53 -7.32 2.90
CA PHE A 41 3.47 -5.87 2.98
C PHE A 41 3.89 -5.43 4.37
N THR A 42 4.79 -4.47 4.46
CA THR A 42 5.17 -3.82 5.71
C THR A 42 5.09 -2.32 5.53
N TYR A 43 4.43 -1.65 6.46
CA TYR A 43 4.31 -0.21 6.46
C TYR A 43 4.77 0.36 7.80
N GLY A 44 5.58 1.40 7.73
CA GLY A 44 5.99 2.22 8.86
C GLY A 44 5.53 3.65 8.69
N LEU A 45 5.04 4.26 9.76
CA LEU A 45 4.73 5.68 9.83
C LEU A 45 5.33 6.29 11.09
N ASP A 46 5.48 7.61 11.06
CA ASP A 46 6.13 8.39 12.10
C ASP A 46 5.49 9.78 12.12
N PHE A 47 4.58 10.00 13.06
CA PHE A 47 3.86 11.26 13.23
C PHE A 47 4.19 11.86 14.60
N ASP A 48 4.39 13.18 14.63
CA ASP A 48 4.69 13.96 15.84
C ASP A 48 3.49 14.11 16.81
N LEU A 49 2.38 13.40 16.56
CA LEU A 49 1.20 13.37 17.41
C LEU A 49 1.21 12.07 18.23
N PRO A 50 1.25 12.12 19.58
CA PRO A 50 1.39 10.94 20.43
C PRO A 50 0.33 9.84 20.22
N ALA A 51 -0.89 10.20 19.84
CA ALA A 51 -1.97 9.24 19.60
C ALA A 51 -1.79 8.42 18.31
N ILE A 52 -0.94 8.87 17.37
CA ILE A 52 -0.51 8.13 16.19
C ILE A 52 0.90 7.60 16.43
N GLY A 53 1.86 8.50 16.67
CA GLY A 53 3.25 8.19 16.96
C GLY A 53 3.97 7.43 15.85
N ASN A 54 4.97 6.65 16.26
CA ASN A 54 5.68 5.72 15.40
C ASN A 54 4.98 4.35 15.42
N GLN A 55 4.61 3.84 14.25
CA GLN A 55 3.93 2.55 14.13
C GLN A 55 4.51 1.76 12.97
N TRP A 56 4.66 0.45 13.19
CA TRP A 56 5.00 -0.51 12.15
C TRP A 56 3.97 -1.63 12.13
N TYR A 57 3.59 -2.07 10.94
CA TYR A 57 2.73 -3.23 10.78
C TYR A 57 3.13 -4.02 9.54
N SER A 58 3.12 -5.35 9.67
CA SER A 58 3.40 -6.29 8.58
C SER A 58 2.22 -7.23 8.39
N TRP A 59 1.81 -7.42 7.15
CA TRP A 59 0.71 -8.29 6.76
C TRP A 59 1.14 -9.20 5.61
N THR A 60 0.75 -10.46 5.72
CA THR A 60 1.02 -11.49 4.71
C THR A 60 -0.32 -12.04 4.21
N PRO A 61 -0.71 -11.82 2.94
CA PRO A 61 -1.99 -12.27 2.40
C PRO A 61 -2.26 -13.77 2.55
N LEU A 62 -1.21 -14.59 2.53
CA LEU A 62 -1.31 -16.05 2.70
C LEU A 62 -1.58 -16.49 4.14
N GLN A 63 -1.42 -15.60 5.12
CA GLN A 63 -1.55 -15.91 6.55
C GLN A 63 -2.79 -15.29 7.19
N GLU A 64 -3.23 -14.13 6.70
CA GLU A 64 -4.34 -13.38 7.29
C GLU A 64 -5.21 -12.73 6.20
N SER A 65 -6.53 -12.78 6.37
CA SER A 65 -7.49 -12.25 5.38
C SER A 65 -7.39 -10.74 5.24
N PHE A 66 -7.37 -10.23 3.99
CA PHE A 66 -7.43 -8.80 3.72
C PHE A 66 -8.71 -8.17 4.30
N ALA A 67 -9.84 -8.85 4.19
CA ALA A 67 -11.15 -8.35 4.61
C ALA A 67 -11.24 -8.14 6.12
N GLU A 68 -10.49 -8.92 6.90
CA GLU A 68 -10.49 -8.87 8.36
C GLU A 68 -9.37 -7.98 8.88
N ALA A 69 -8.17 -8.09 8.30
CA ALA A 69 -6.98 -7.43 8.82
C ALA A 69 -6.80 -6.00 8.31
N ILE A 70 -7.13 -5.73 7.05
CA ILE A 70 -6.73 -4.48 6.38
C ILE A 70 -7.94 -3.63 6.02
N ALA A 71 -8.90 -4.22 5.30
CA ALA A 71 -10.06 -3.51 4.74
C ALA A 71 -10.85 -2.64 5.74
N PRO A 72 -11.01 -3.01 7.03
CA PRO A 72 -11.77 -2.18 7.96
C PRO A 72 -11.08 -0.88 8.38
N ALA A 73 -9.79 -0.67 8.09
CA ALA A 73 -9.04 0.49 8.56
C ALA A 73 -9.46 1.80 7.86
N ARG A 74 -10.05 2.73 8.62
CA ARG A 74 -10.51 4.03 8.11
C ARG A 74 -9.35 4.96 7.79
N THR A 75 -9.60 5.88 6.87
CA THR A 75 -8.71 7.02 6.66
C THR A 75 -8.65 7.92 7.88
N PHE A 76 -7.59 8.72 7.98
CA PHE A 76 -7.39 9.63 9.10
C PHE A 76 -6.86 10.98 8.64
N GLY A 77 -7.22 12.03 9.37
CA GLY A 77 -6.76 13.40 9.14
C GLY A 77 -6.36 14.10 10.43
N LEU A 78 -5.47 15.09 10.32
CA LEU A 78 -5.07 15.91 11.46
C LEU A 78 -6.01 17.13 11.54
N ALA A 79 -6.52 17.45 12.73
CA ALA A 79 -7.53 18.49 12.93
C ALA A 79 -7.10 19.84 12.31
N HIS A 80 -5.86 20.27 12.54
CA HIS A 80 -5.30 21.51 12.00
C HIS A 80 -5.19 21.54 10.46
N GLN A 81 -5.18 20.38 9.78
CA GLN A 81 -5.18 20.28 8.32
C GLN A 81 -6.59 20.31 7.74
N ILE A 82 -7.58 19.81 8.48
CA ILE A 82 -8.96 19.66 8.01
C ILE A 82 -9.61 21.01 7.74
N GLU A 83 -9.41 22.00 8.61
CA GLU A 83 -9.96 23.35 8.41
C GLU A 83 -9.44 23.96 7.10
N HIS A 84 -8.13 23.93 6.90
CA HIS A 84 -7.50 24.43 5.67
C HIS A 84 -7.96 23.69 4.40
N LEU A 85 -8.17 22.37 4.49
CA LEU A 85 -8.71 21.59 3.37
C LEU A 85 -10.16 21.97 3.06
N ARG A 86 -10.99 22.20 4.09
CA ARG A 86 -12.38 22.65 3.93
C ARG A 86 -12.47 24.05 3.33
N ASP A 87 -11.62 24.97 3.76
CA ASP A 87 -11.56 26.33 3.23
C ASP A 87 -11.21 26.36 1.73
N ARG A 88 -10.42 25.37 1.28
CA ARG A 88 -10.12 25.13 -0.14
C ARG A 88 -11.21 24.36 -0.89
N GLY A 89 -12.33 24.07 -0.25
CA GLY A 89 -13.43 23.30 -0.82
C GLY A 89 -13.08 21.83 -1.08
N LEU A 90 -12.08 21.27 -0.41
CA LEU A 90 -11.74 19.84 -0.45
C LEU A 90 -12.51 19.08 0.64
N ILE A 91 -12.40 17.75 0.65
CA ILE A 91 -12.96 16.85 1.67
C ILE A 91 -14.44 17.09 2.03
N LYS A 92 -15.26 17.53 1.06
CA LYS A 92 -16.68 17.90 1.27
C LYS A 92 -17.56 16.76 1.80
N GLY A 93 -17.16 15.50 1.61
CA GLY A 93 -17.84 14.33 2.15
C GLY A 93 -17.23 13.78 3.45
N GLY A 94 -16.19 14.43 3.99
CA GLY A 94 -15.49 13.97 5.19
C GLY A 94 -16.29 14.22 6.46
N SER A 95 -16.47 13.17 7.27
CA SER A 95 -17.17 13.21 8.56
C SER A 95 -16.46 12.30 9.56
N LEU A 96 -16.79 12.44 10.85
CA LEU A 96 -16.28 11.56 11.90
C LEU A 96 -16.81 10.12 11.78
N GLU A 97 -17.82 9.88 10.95
CA GLU A 97 -18.34 8.53 10.67
C GLU A 97 -17.46 7.76 9.68
N ASN A 98 -16.78 8.47 8.77
CA ASN A 98 -16.00 7.86 7.68
C ASN A 98 -14.49 8.09 7.77
N ALA A 99 -14.03 9.01 8.62
CA ALA A 99 -12.63 9.28 8.87
C ALA A 99 -12.34 9.41 10.37
N LEU A 100 -11.16 8.97 10.79
CA LEU A 100 -10.60 9.30 12.09
C LEU A 100 -10.02 10.73 12.05
N VAL A 101 -10.18 11.46 13.15
CA VAL A 101 -9.54 12.77 13.31
C VAL A 101 -8.71 12.77 14.57
N CYS A 102 -7.49 13.30 14.47
CA CYS A 102 -6.55 13.43 15.57
C CYS A 102 -6.10 14.88 15.76
N ASP A 103 -5.94 15.30 17.01
CA ASP A 103 -5.27 16.53 17.42
C ASP A 103 -4.18 16.22 18.47
N GLU A 104 -3.67 17.26 19.14
CA GLU A 104 -2.64 17.13 20.19
C GLU A 104 -3.16 16.43 21.46
N GLN A 105 -4.48 16.44 21.70
CA GLN A 105 -5.13 15.81 22.84
C GLN A 105 -5.46 14.34 22.56
N GLY A 106 -5.58 13.96 21.28
CA GLY A 106 -5.66 12.59 20.82
C GLY A 106 -6.73 12.37 19.74
N TRP A 107 -7.39 11.22 19.77
CA TRP A 107 -8.45 10.89 18.82
C TRP A 107 -9.77 11.57 19.19
N LEU A 108 -10.39 12.28 18.24
CA LEU A 108 -11.67 12.96 18.46
C LEU A 108 -12.87 12.00 18.41
N ASN A 109 -12.74 10.88 17.71
CA ASN A 109 -13.83 9.93 17.47
C ASN A 109 -13.44 8.45 17.75
N PRO A 110 -13.03 8.12 18.99
CA PRO A 110 -12.90 6.73 19.41
C PRO A 110 -14.28 6.02 19.46
N PRO A 111 -14.32 4.67 19.44
CA PRO A 111 -13.16 3.77 19.39
C PRO A 111 -12.55 3.64 17.99
N LEU A 112 -11.27 3.28 17.97
CA LEU A 112 -10.63 2.78 16.76
C LEU A 112 -11.08 1.33 16.52
N ARG A 113 -11.14 0.92 15.25
CA ARG A 113 -11.39 -0.46 14.86
C ARG A 113 -10.17 -1.35 15.14
N PHE A 114 -8.98 -0.75 15.09
CA PHE A 114 -7.71 -1.37 15.48
C PHE A 114 -6.90 -0.38 16.32
N SER A 115 -6.16 -0.85 17.33
CA SER A 115 -5.25 0.02 18.08
C SER A 115 -4.20 0.70 17.20
N ASN A 116 -3.85 0.07 16.07
CA ASN A 116 -2.93 0.56 15.04
C ASN A 116 -3.65 0.85 13.71
N GLU A 117 -4.90 1.35 13.76
CA GLU A 117 -5.71 1.67 12.55
C GLU A 117 -4.98 2.60 11.55
N PRO A 118 -4.21 3.62 11.97
CA PRO A 118 -3.50 4.50 11.02
C PRO A 118 -2.49 3.77 10.11
N VAL A 119 -1.63 2.91 10.66
CA VAL A 119 -0.64 2.19 9.86
C VAL A 119 -1.28 1.10 8.99
N ARG A 120 -2.38 0.48 9.47
CA ARG A 120 -3.18 -0.45 8.64
C ARG A 120 -3.83 0.26 7.46
N HIS A 121 -4.34 1.47 7.65
CA HIS A 121 -4.88 2.27 6.54
C HIS A 121 -3.79 2.65 5.54
N LYS A 122 -2.57 2.99 5.98
CA LYS A 122 -1.47 3.24 5.05
C LYS A 122 -1.02 2.00 4.28
N LEU A 123 -1.08 0.83 4.91
CA LEU A 123 -0.90 -0.44 4.23
C LEU A 123 -2.02 -0.69 3.21
N LEU A 124 -3.29 -0.39 3.55
CA LEU A 124 -4.43 -0.44 2.64
C LEU A 124 -4.18 0.45 1.42
N ASP A 125 -3.76 1.70 1.62
CA ASP A 125 -3.40 2.65 0.56
C ASP A 125 -2.36 2.05 -0.39
N LEU A 126 -1.27 1.48 0.15
CA LEU A 126 -0.20 0.85 -0.64
C LEU A 126 -0.71 -0.33 -1.49
N VAL A 127 -1.49 -1.22 -0.89
CA VAL A 127 -2.08 -2.37 -1.60
C VAL A 127 -3.01 -1.87 -2.72
N GLY A 128 -3.82 -0.85 -2.45
CA GLY A 128 -4.69 -0.22 -3.44
C GLY A 128 -3.92 0.40 -4.61
N ASP A 129 -2.89 1.19 -4.33
CA ASP A 129 -2.09 1.85 -5.36
C ASP A 129 -1.32 0.84 -6.22
N LEU A 130 -0.74 -0.21 -5.61
CA LEU A 130 -0.05 -1.28 -6.35
C LEU A 130 -1.01 -2.13 -7.19
N SER A 131 -2.29 -2.23 -6.80
CA SER A 131 -3.29 -2.95 -7.57
C SER A 131 -3.54 -2.36 -8.96
N LEU A 132 -3.16 -1.08 -9.17
CA LEU A 132 -3.23 -0.42 -10.49
C LEU A 132 -2.32 -1.07 -11.54
N LEU A 133 -1.36 -1.91 -11.13
CA LEU A 133 -0.56 -2.74 -12.03
C LEU A 133 -1.36 -3.90 -12.66
N GLY A 134 -2.55 -4.20 -12.13
CA GLY A 134 -3.31 -5.41 -12.44
C GLY A 134 -2.71 -6.65 -11.75
N THR A 135 -1.42 -6.91 -11.97
CA THR A 135 -0.64 -7.92 -11.25
C THR A 135 0.72 -7.37 -10.86
N PHE A 136 1.12 -7.56 -9.61
CA PHE A 136 2.44 -7.19 -9.09
C PHE A 136 3.25 -8.46 -8.72
N PRO A 137 4.60 -8.40 -8.72
CA PRO A 137 5.43 -9.57 -8.42
C PRO A 137 5.27 -10.08 -7.00
N VAL A 138 5.62 -11.35 -6.79
CA VAL A 138 5.86 -11.90 -5.45
C VAL A 138 7.11 -11.23 -4.87
N ALA A 139 6.90 -10.42 -3.85
CA ALA A 139 7.92 -9.59 -3.21
C ALA A 139 7.50 -9.20 -1.79
N HIS A 140 8.47 -8.73 -1.00
CA HIS A 140 8.19 -7.97 0.21
C HIS A 140 8.14 -6.48 -0.15
N PHE A 141 6.94 -5.91 -0.09
CA PHE A 141 6.71 -4.48 -0.23
C PHE A 141 6.92 -3.80 1.13
N LEU A 142 7.87 -2.87 1.20
CA LEU A 142 8.24 -2.16 2.42
C LEU A 142 8.10 -0.67 2.20
N ALA A 143 7.32 0.00 3.03
CA ALA A 143 7.11 1.45 2.97
C ALA A 143 7.41 2.10 4.32
N TYR A 144 8.02 3.27 4.30
CA TYR A 144 8.21 4.11 5.49
C TYR A 144 7.91 5.57 5.15
N LYS A 145 6.98 6.19 5.90
CA LYS A 145 6.51 7.57 5.68
C LYS A 145 6.07 7.84 4.23
N ALA A 146 5.76 6.80 3.47
CA ALA A 146 5.46 6.93 2.04
C ALA A 146 4.10 7.57 1.82
N SER A 147 3.96 8.24 0.68
CA SER A 147 2.69 8.78 0.19
C SER A 147 2.30 8.09 -1.11
N HIS A 148 1.07 8.30 -1.57
CA HIS A 148 0.60 7.81 -2.87
C HIS A 148 1.56 8.16 -4.02
N TYR A 149 2.25 9.30 -3.95
CA TYR A 149 3.29 9.66 -4.90
C TYR A 149 4.39 8.59 -4.99
N LEU A 150 4.95 8.19 -3.84
CA LEU A 150 5.98 7.14 -3.80
C LEU A 150 5.42 5.79 -4.25
N HIS A 151 4.19 5.43 -3.86
CA HIS A 151 3.56 4.17 -4.28
C HIS A 151 3.44 4.08 -5.81
N ILE A 152 2.96 5.15 -6.45
CA ILE A 152 2.82 5.24 -7.91
C ILE A 152 4.18 5.16 -8.60
N GLN A 153 5.21 5.81 -8.03
CA GLN A 153 6.57 5.75 -8.57
C GLN A 153 7.14 4.34 -8.50
N LEU A 154 6.91 3.60 -7.41
CA LEU A 154 7.28 2.18 -7.33
C LEU A 154 6.53 1.34 -8.34
N ALA A 155 5.20 1.52 -8.44
CA ALA A 155 4.38 0.82 -9.41
C ALA A 155 4.92 1.00 -10.84
N ARG A 156 5.23 2.24 -11.24
CA ARG A 156 5.84 2.54 -12.54
C ARG A 156 7.18 1.84 -12.74
N ALA A 157 8.05 1.84 -11.73
CA ALA A 157 9.35 1.17 -11.82
C ALA A 157 9.20 -0.35 -12.00
N LEU A 158 8.28 -0.97 -11.27
CA LEU A 158 7.96 -2.40 -11.42
C LEU A 158 7.38 -2.73 -12.79
N ALA A 159 6.47 -1.90 -13.32
CA ALA A 159 5.91 -2.09 -14.66
C ALA A 159 6.99 -2.10 -15.76
N GLN A 160 8.01 -1.25 -15.64
CA GLN A 160 9.14 -1.20 -16.57
C GLN A 160 10.00 -2.47 -16.53
N GLN A 161 10.20 -3.05 -15.34
CA GLN A 161 10.93 -4.32 -15.20
C GLN A 161 10.18 -5.50 -15.82
N VAL A 162 8.85 -5.53 -15.70
CA VAL A 162 8.02 -6.55 -16.36
C VAL A 162 8.08 -6.42 -17.88
N GLY A 163 7.98 -5.19 -18.40
CA GLY A 163 8.09 -4.92 -19.84
C GLY A 163 9.46 -5.22 -20.42
N ALA A 164 10.54 -5.05 -19.66
CA ALA A 164 11.90 -5.39 -20.09
C ALA A 164 12.14 -6.91 -20.15
N CYS A 165 11.51 -7.68 -19.24
CA CYS A 165 11.70 -9.13 -19.15
C CYS A 165 11.01 -9.91 -20.28
N SER A 166 9.95 -9.37 -20.88
CA SER A 166 9.26 -10.01 -22.01
C SER A 166 10.00 -9.89 -23.34
N VAL A 167 10.97 -8.97 -23.46
CA VAL A 167 11.71 -8.71 -24.71
C VAL A 167 13.00 -9.55 -24.82
N SER A 168 13.54 -10.05 -23.70
CA SER A 168 14.81 -10.77 -23.66
C SER A 168 14.72 -12.29 -23.92
N SER A 169 13.54 -12.82 -24.26
CA SER A 169 13.33 -14.27 -24.50
C SER A 169 13.34 -14.71 -25.98
N GLN A 170 13.68 -13.83 -26.93
CA GLN A 170 13.89 -14.21 -28.33
C GLN A 170 15.32 -13.90 -28.82
N SER A 171 16.26 -14.79 -28.52
CA SER A 171 17.44 -15.00 -29.36
C SER A 171 17.93 -16.43 -29.15
N SER A 172 17.34 -17.36 -29.88
CA SER A 172 17.90 -18.70 -30.09
C SER A 172 18.37 -18.79 -31.54
N ALA A 173 19.64 -19.18 -31.64
CA ALA A 173 20.42 -19.50 -32.81
C ALA A 173 19.64 -20.10 -33.99
N VAL A 174 19.91 -19.59 -35.19
CA VAL A 174 19.86 -20.39 -36.41
C VAL A 174 21.27 -20.48 -36.96
N SER A 175 21.93 -21.60 -36.64
CA SER A 175 23.12 -22.08 -37.33
C SER A 175 22.66 -22.70 -38.65
N GLY A 176 22.95 -22.05 -39.77
CA GLY A 176 22.75 -22.60 -41.12
C GLY A 176 24.01 -23.34 -41.57
N THR A 177 23.81 -24.59 -42.00
CA THR A 177 24.76 -25.53 -42.61
C THR A 177 25.49 -25.01 -43.84
#